data_AF-M1B7R9-F1
#
_entry.id   AF-M1B7R9-F1
#
_cell.length_a   1.000
_cell.length_b   1.000
_cell.length_c   1.000
_cell.angle_alpha   90.00
_cell.angle_beta   90.00
_cell.angle_gamma   90.00
#
_symmetry.space_group_name_H-M   'P 1'
#
loop_
_entity.id
_entity.type
_entity.pdbx_description
1 polymer ?
#
loop_
_entity_poly.entity_id
_entity_poly.type
_entity_poly.pdbx_seq_one_letter_code
_entity_poly.pdbx_strand_id
1 'polypeptide(L)'
;MLSSYDKPIEQMVKLDAVSCLLSIIKEDTSDKSKEHCIAILHTLCYNDRTRLQEMWRDESVKGTIANLALNGTTRAKRKAKEIVERIDKYFSGAQTS
;
A
#
# COMPACT_ATOMS: atom_id res chain seq x y z
N MET A 1 -25.81 5.89 -23.47
CA MET A 1 -24.87 4.77 -23.27
C MET A 1 -23.60 5.34 -22.65
N LEU A 2 -23.51 5.35 -21.32
CA LEU A 2 -22.33 5.73 -20.52
C LEU A 2 -22.21 4.87 -19.24
N SER A 3 -23.12 3.92 -19.01
CA SER A 3 -23.24 3.10 -17.79
C SER A 3 -22.24 1.95 -17.68
N SER A 4 -21.22 1.90 -18.54
CA SER A 4 -20.22 0.81 -18.56
C SER A 4 -18.82 1.26 -18.13
N TYR A 5 -18.61 2.56 -17.87
CA TYR A 5 -17.32 3.11 -17.46
C TYR A 5 -17.15 3.25 -15.94
N ASP A 6 -18.21 3.06 -15.16
CA ASP A 6 -18.16 3.24 -13.70
C ASP A 6 -17.14 2.28 -13.06
N LYS A 7 -17.07 1.02 -13.51
CA LYS A 7 -16.10 0.04 -12.99
C LYS A 7 -14.64 0.39 -13.34
N PRO A 8 -14.29 0.69 -14.61
CA PRO A 8 -12.95 1.17 -14.94
C PRO A 8 -12.54 2.46 -14.23
N ILE A 9 -13.44 3.44 -14.13
CA ILE A 9 -13.16 4.72 -13.45
C ILE A 9 -13.00 4.49 -11.95
N GLU A 10 -13.85 3.68 -11.33
CA GLU A 10 -13.74 3.31 -9.92
C GLU A 10 -12.42 2.54 -9.66
N GLN A 11 -12.02 1.67 -10.59
CA GLN A 11 -10.71 1.02 -10.53
C GLN A 11 -9.56 2.01 -10.68
N MET A 12 -9.64 2.98 -11.61
CA MET A 12 -8.64 4.03 -11.79
C MET A 12 -8.51 4.92 -10.55
N VAL A 13 -9.63 5.34 -9.94
CA VAL A 13 -9.64 6.14 -8.70
C VAL A 13 -9.07 5.34 -7.53
N LYS A 14 -9.36 4.05 -7.44
CA LYS A 14 -8.79 3.19 -6.38
C LYS A 14 -7.31 2.88 -6.62
N LEU A 15 -6.90 2.67 -7.88
CA LEU A 15 -5.49 2.53 -8.30
C LEU A 15 -4.70 3.79 -7.89
N ASP A 16 -5.33 4.95 -8.00
CA ASP A 16 -4.73 6.22 -7.61
C ASP A 16 -4.58 6.36 -6.09
N ALA A 17 -5.48 5.76 -5.31
CA ALA A 17 -5.43 5.84 -3.85
C ALA A 17 -4.14 5.20 -3.27
N VAL A 18 -3.73 4.03 -3.74
CA VAL A 18 -2.50 3.38 -3.26
C VAL A 18 -1.27 4.21 -3.63
N SER A 19 -1.18 4.64 -4.90
CA SER A 19 -0.08 5.46 -5.39
C SER A 19 0.04 6.79 -4.65
N CYS A 20 -1.09 7.49 -4.46
CA CYS A 20 -1.16 8.75 -3.73
C CYS A 20 -0.69 8.62 -2.28
N LEU A 21 -1.19 7.60 -1.55
CA LEU A 21 -0.79 7.37 -0.16
C LEU A 21 0.70 7.03 -0.02
N LEU A 22 1.27 6.28 -0.98
CA LEU A 22 2.70 5.96 -1.00
C LEU A 22 3.57 7.18 -1.31
N SER A 23 3.13 8.04 -2.24
CA SER A 23 3.80 9.32 -2.51
C SER A 23 3.81 10.22 -1.26
N ILE A 24 2.69 10.34 -0.54
CA ILE A 24 2.64 11.09 0.72
C ILE A 24 3.60 10.50 1.76
N ILE A 25 3.65 9.17 1.91
CA ILE A 25 4.59 8.53 2.86
C ILE A 25 6.04 8.88 2.53
N LYS A 26 6.38 8.93 1.24
CA LYS A 26 7.72 9.22 0.76
C LYS A 26 8.10 10.70 0.90
N GLU A 27 7.17 11.60 0.59
CA GLU A 27 7.46 13.03 0.37
C GLU A 27 7.10 13.93 1.55
N ASP A 28 6.11 13.57 2.37
CA ASP A 28 5.68 14.39 3.51
C ASP A 28 6.78 14.41 4.60
N THR A 29 6.81 15.46 5.41
CA THR A 29 7.70 15.58 6.59
C THR A 29 6.98 15.27 7.90
N SER A 30 5.64 15.24 7.90
CA SER A 30 4.79 14.97 9.06
C SER A 30 4.67 13.47 9.33
N ASP A 31 5.26 13.02 10.44
CA ASP A 31 5.11 11.65 10.93
C ASP A 31 3.65 11.24 11.14
N LYS A 32 2.79 12.19 11.53
CA LYS A 32 1.36 11.95 11.71
C LYS A 32 0.65 11.69 10.39
N SER A 33 1.00 12.44 9.33
CA SER A 33 0.47 12.20 7.98
C SER A 33 0.87 10.80 7.49
N LYS A 34 2.14 10.44 7.67
CA LYS A 34 2.66 9.11 7.29
C LYS A 34 1.97 7.99 8.06
N GLU A 35 1.76 8.16 9.37
CA GLU A 35 1.06 7.19 10.22
C GLU A 35 -0.40 6.99 9.77
N HIS A 36 -1.11 8.06 9.42
CA HIS A 36 -2.46 7.94 8.87
C HIS A 36 -2.48 7.23 7.52
N CYS A 37 -1.57 7.59 6.62
CA CYS A 37 -1.49 6.98 5.29
C CYS A 37 -1.22 5.47 5.38
N ILE A 38 -0.26 5.05 6.21
CA ILE A 38 0.03 3.62 6.37
C ILE A 38 -1.11 2.88 7.08
N ALA A 39 -1.90 3.54 7.92
CA ALA A 39 -3.10 2.93 8.51
C ALA A 39 -4.20 2.66 7.45
N ILE A 40 -4.36 3.55 6.48
CA ILE A 40 -5.27 3.35 5.35
C ILE A 40 -4.76 2.23 4.46
N LEU A 41 -3.47 2.25 4.06
CA LEU A 41 -2.85 1.19 3.27
C LEU A 41 -2.95 -0.18 3.95
N HIS A 42 -2.74 -0.23 5.26
CA HIS A 42 -2.93 -1.44 6.06
C HIS A 42 -4.37 -1.95 5.97
N THR A 43 -5.37 -1.07 5.94
CA THR A 43 -6.77 -1.51 5.80
C THR A 43 -7.04 -2.05 4.40
N LEU A 44 -6.54 -1.36 3.37
CA LEU A 44 -6.70 -1.76 1.97
C LEU A 44 -6.06 -3.12 1.67
N CYS A 45 -4.86 -3.39 2.19
CA CYS A 45 -4.12 -4.61 1.86
C CYS A 45 -4.72 -5.90 2.45
N TYR A 46 -5.57 -5.79 3.47
CA TYR A 46 -6.32 -6.93 4.03
C TYR A 46 -7.66 -7.13 3.33
N ASN A 47 -8.25 -6.07 2.78
CA ASN A 47 -9.58 -6.12 2.16
C ASN A 47 -9.54 -6.48 0.66
N ASP A 48 -8.45 -6.15 -0.05
CA ASP A 48 -8.40 -6.28 -1.51
C ASP A 48 -6.99 -6.74 -1.98
N ARG A 49 -6.93 -7.92 -2.60
CA ARG A 49 -5.67 -8.51 -3.12
C ARG A 49 -5.06 -7.71 -4.27
N THR A 50 -5.87 -6.97 -5.04
CA THR A 50 -5.35 -6.12 -6.12
C THR A 50 -4.53 -4.95 -5.55
N ARG A 51 -4.96 -4.40 -4.39
CA ARG A 51 -4.20 -3.38 -3.64
C ARG A 51 -2.88 -3.93 -3.14
N LEU A 52 -2.87 -5.17 -2.65
CA LEU A 52 -1.64 -5.81 -2.19
C LEU A 52 -0.63 -5.97 -3.35
N GLN A 53 -1.08 -6.32 -4.56
CA GLN A 53 -0.23 -6.36 -5.74
C GLN A 53 0.29 -4.98 -6.17
N GLU A 54 -0.55 -3.94 -6.12
CA GLU A 54 -0.15 -2.55 -6.39
C GLU A 54 0.94 -2.09 -5.41
N MET A 55 0.73 -2.34 -4.10
CA MET A 55 1.69 -2.00 -3.06
C MET A 55 3.02 -2.73 -3.25
N TRP A 56 3.00 -4.00 -3.64
CA TRP A 56 4.23 -4.72 -3.95
C TRP A 56 5.00 -4.14 -5.15
N ARG A 57 4.30 -3.72 -6.20
CA ARG A 57 4.96 -3.10 -7.36
C ARG A 57 5.74 -1.85 -6.96
N ASP A 58 5.18 -1.03 -6.08
CA ASP A 58 5.90 0.12 -5.53
C ASP A 58 7.03 -0.33 -4.61
N GLU A 59 6.75 -1.26 -3.69
CA GLU A 59 7.70 -1.70 -2.66
C GLU A 59 8.95 -2.36 -3.25
N SER A 60 8.78 -3.20 -4.27
CA SER A 60 9.88 -3.89 -4.96
C SER A 60 10.85 -2.95 -5.68
N VAL A 61 10.44 -1.72 -5.97
CA VAL A 61 11.26 -0.72 -6.66
C VAL A 61 11.76 0.36 -5.70
N LYS A 62 10.89 0.82 -4.79
CA LYS A 62 11.13 2.03 -3.98
C LYS A 62 11.43 1.73 -2.51
N GLY A 63 11.01 0.58 -1.98
CA GLY A 63 11.16 0.23 -0.55
C GLY A 63 10.47 1.21 0.40
N THR A 64 9.40 1.88 -0.05
CA THR A 64 8.72 2.96 0.68
C THR A 64 8.20 2.48 2.04
N ILE A 65 7.58 1.30 2.07
CA ILE A 65 6.95 0.71 3.24
C ILE A 65 8.00 0.10 4.17
N ALA A 66 9.01 -0.61 3.65
CA ALA A 66 10.14 -1.10 4.45
C ALA A 66 10.90 0.03 5.13
N ASN A 67 11.12 1.15 4.43
CA ASN A 67 11.73 2.33 5.04
C ASN A 67 10.89 2.87 6.21
N LEU A 68 9.57 2.95 6.05
CA LEU A 68 8.68 3.37 7.14
C LEU A 68 8.65 2.36 8.30
N ALA A 69 8.79 1.06 8.02
CA ALA A 69 8.89 0.00 9.03
C ALA A 69 10.14 0.14 9.94
N LEU A 70 11.18 0.80 9.44
CA LEU A 70 12.43 1.06 10.17
C LEU A 70 12.46 2.43 10.86
N ASN A 71 11.84 3.44 10.24
CA ASN A 71 12.06 4.84 10.61
C ASN A 71 10.81 5.57 11.12
N GLY A 72 9.62 5.00 10.96
CA GLY A 72 8.37 5.65 11.38
C GLY A 72 8.15 5.72 12.90
N THR A 73 7.01 6.28 13.29
CA THR A 73 6.49 6.20 14.67
C THR A 73 6.26 4.74 15.08
N THR A 74 6.13 4.47 16.37
CA THR A 74 5.84 3.12 16.89
C THR A 74 4.63 2.47 16.19
N ARG A 75 3.57 3.24 15.96
CA ARG A 75 2.35 2.74 15.30
C ARG A 75 2.55 2.55 13.81
N ALA A 76 3.21 3.49 13.13
CA ALA A 76 3.53 3.36 11.71
C ALA A 76 4.42 2.14 11.45
N LYS A 77 5.46 1.94 12.26
CA LYS A 77 6.37 0.79 12.20
C LYS A 77 5.63 -0.53 12.28
N ARG A 78 4.76 -0.70 13.28
CA ARG A 78 4.00 -1.93 13.47
C ARG A 78 3.18 -2.28 12.22
N LYS A 79 2.40 -1.32 11.71
CA LYS A 79 1.55 -1.52 10.53
C LYS A 79 2.35 -1.75 9.26
N ALA A 80 3.45 -1.02 9.08
CA ALA A 80 4.33 -1.20 7.93
C ALA A 80 4.98 -2.59 7.91
N LYS A 81 5.44 -3.09 9.07
CA LYS A 81 5.96 -4.46 9.19
C LYS A 81 4.91 -5.52 8.82
N GLU A 82 3.70 -5.38 9.35
CA GLU A 82 2.58 -6.29 9.01
C GLU A 82 2.26 -6.30 7.51
N ILE A 83 2.40 -5.16 6.83
CA ILE A 83 2.23 -5.07 5.37
C ILE A 83 3.38 -5.76 4.63
N VAL A 84 4.64 -5.48 4.99
CA VAL A 84 5.82 -6.09 4.34
C VAL A 84 5.76 -7.61 4.46
N GLU A 85 5.50 -8.12 5.66
CA GLU A 85 5.34 -9.56 5.89
C GLU A 85 4.21 -10.17 5.04
N ARG A 86 3.13 -9.42 4.83
CA ARG A 86 2.00 -9.87 4.00
C ARG A 86 2.36 -9.88 2.52
N ILE A 87 3.11 -8.88 2.05
CA ILE A 87 3.67 -8.85 0.70
C ILE A 87 4.58 -10.07 0.52
N ASP A 88 5.55 -10.29 1.41
CA ASP A 88 6.47 -11.43 1.32
C ASP A 88 5.73 -12.76 1.24
N LYS A 89 4.75 -12.99 2.13
CA LYS A 89 3.92 -14.20 2.12
C LYS A 89 3.15 -14.37 0.80
N TYR A 90 2.65 -13.29 0.20
CA TYR A 90 1.95 -13.35 -1.07
C TYR A 90 2.87 -13.85 -2.21
N PHE A 91 4.14 -13.41 -2.25
CA PHE A 91 5.09 -13.81 -3.29
C PHE A 91 5.77 -15.15 -3.00
N SER A 92 6.02 -15.49 -1.74
CA SER A 92 6.49 -16.83 -1.38
C SER A 92 5.45 -17.91 -1.70
N GLY A 93 4.15 -17.61 -1.56
CA GLY A 93 3.08 -18.52 -1.98
C GLY A 93 2.86 -18.60 -3.49
N ALA A 94 3.04 -17.48 -4.21
CA ALA A 94 2.81 -17.41 -5.65
C ALA A 94 3.87 -18.15 -6.52
N GLN A 95 5.02 -18.54 -5.95
CA GLN A 95 6.04 -19.34 -6.66
C GLN A 95 5.75 -20.85 -6.66
N THR A 96 4.62 -21.30 -6.09
CA THR A 96 4.25 -22.72 -5.97
C THR A 96 3.01 -23.12 -6.78
N SER A 97 2.63 -22.34 -7.79
CA SER A 97 1.46 -22.62 -8.67
C SER A 97 1.80 -22.53 -10.14
#